data_AF-A0A2E1RV98-F1
#
_entry.id   AF-A0A2E1RV98-F1
#
_cell.length_a   1.000
_cell.length_b   1.000
_cell.length_c   1.000
_cell.angle_alpha   90.00
_cell.angle_beta   90.00
_cell.angle_gamma   90.00
#
_symmetry.space_group_name_H-M   'P 1'
#
loop_
_entity.id
_entity.type
_entity.pdbx_description
1 polymer ?
#
loop_
_entity_poly.entity_id
_entity_poly.type
_entity_poly.pdbx_seq_one_letter_code
_entity_poly.pdbx_strand_id
1 'polypeptide(L)'
;MLNDSEKPEADNYIERHGDARVIPIAFKEYQEWGEFVYNDQLLEIYQNQISEAEGNDDKIQKLQEQMKKSSEIKESAFKRMSTRLSGN
;
A
#
# COMPACT_ATOMS: atom_id res chain seq x y z
N MET A 1 -24.57 -4.80 46.56
CA MET A 1 -23.18 -4.43 46.24
C MET A 1 -23.04 -4.57 44.75
N LEU A 2 -22.89 -3.44 44.06
CA LEU A 2 -22.74 -3.37 42.60
C LEU A 2 -21.29 -3.74 42.29
N ASN A 3 -21.07 -4.84 41.58
CA ASN A 3 -19.74 -5.23 41.14
C ASN A 3 -19.32 -4.34 39.97
N ASP A 4 -18.11 -3.80 40.12
CA ASP A 4 -17.51 -2.78 39.31
C ASP A 4 -17.32 -3.22 37.85
N SER A 5 -17.55 -2.24 36.97
CA SER A 5 -17.26 -2.31 35.55
C SER A 5 -15.75 -2.30 35.34
N GLU A 6 -15.15 -3.43 34.96
CA GLU A 6 -13.82 -3.44 34.37
C GLU A 6 -13.90 -2.81 32.97
N LYS A 7 -13.55 -1.53 32.88
CA LYS A 7 -13.14 -0.92 31.62
C LYS A 7 -11.71 -1.43 31.34
N PRO A 8 -11.42 -2.02 30.17
CA PRO A 8 -10.05 -2.36 29.82
C PRO A 8 -9.23 -1.06 29.74
N GLU A 9 -8.15 -1.03 30.50
CA GLU A 9 -7.17 0.05 30.53
C GLU A 9 -6.74 0.36 29.10
N ALA A 10 -6.99 1.60 28.66
CA ALA A 10 -6.46 2.08 27.39
C ALA A 10 -4.94 2.15 27.55
N ASP A 11 -4.23 1.27 26.83
CA ASP A 11 -2.78 1.31 26.73
C ASP A 11 -2.32 2.75 26.48
N ASN A 12 -1.59 3.29 27.45
CA ASN A 12 -1.19 4.68 27.53
C ASN A 12 -0.44 5.11 26.26
N TYR A 13 -1.13 5.79 25.34
CA TYR A 13 -0.50 6.51 24.25
C TYR A 13 0.28 7.69 24.84
N ILE A 14 1.61 7.60 24.84
CA ILE A 14 2.49 8.71 25.24
C ILE A 14 2.93 9.43 23.97
N GLU A 15 2.33 10.60 23.71
CA GLU A 15 2.72 11.46 22.60
C GLU A 15 4.06 12.16 22.93
N ARG A 16 5.15 11.72 22.31
CA ARG A 16 6.46 12.39 22.41
C ARG A 16 6.66 13.29 21.19
N HIS A 17 6.59 14.60 21.41
CA HIS A 17 6.99 15.59 20.41
C HIS A 17 8.50 15.82 20.51
N GLY A 18 9.27 15.25 19.58
CA GLY A 18 10.70 15.59 19.46
C GLY A 18 11.59 14.55 18.77
N ASP A 19 11.25 13.27 18.85
CA ASP A 19 11.97 12.21 18.13
C ASP A 19 11.24 11.86 16.83
N ALA A 20 11.99 11.52 15.77
CA ALA A 20 11.42 11.03 14.52
C ALA A 20 10.32 10.01 14.84
N ARG A 21 9.09 10.26 14.38
CA ARG A 21 7.94 9.37 14.62
C ARG A 21 8.36 7.96 14.18
N VAL A 22 8.62 7.08 15.15
CA VAL A 22 8.98 5.69 14.87
C VAL A 22 7.76 5.07 14.25
N ILE A 23 7.82 4.85 12.94
CA ILE A 23 6.76 4.17 12.21
C ILE A 23 6.78 2.70 12.66
N PRO A 24 5.69 2.16 13.24
CA PRO A 24 5.65 0.76 13.62
C PRO A 24 5.93 -0.15 12.41
N ILE A 25 6.68 -1.24 12.61
CA ILE A 25 7.01 -2.19 11.53
C ILE A 25 5.75 -2.69 10.83
N ALA A 26 4.70 -3.00 11.60
CA ALA A 26 3.39 -3.39 11.08
C ALA A 26 2.78 -2.31 10.15
N PHE A 27 2.95 -1.03 10.45
CA PHE A 27 2.45 0.04 9.57
C PHE A 27 3.20 0.05 8.23
N LYS A 28 4.53 -0.13 8.27
CA LYS A 28 5.34 -0.23 7.04
C LYS A 28 4.96 -1.47 6.22
N GLU A 29 4.67 -2.59 6.88
CA GLU A 29 4.14 -3.80 6.23
C GLU A 29 2.82 -3.54 5.52
N TYR A 30 1.85 -2.93 6.22
CA TYR A 30 0.56 -2.56 5.63
C TYR A 30 0.71 -1.61 4.44
N GLN A 31 1.63 -0.64 4.52
CA GLN A 31 1.90 0.26 3.40
C GLN A 31 2.40 -0.48 2.17
N GLU A 32 3.36 -1.40 2.33
CA GLU A 32 3.90 -2.16 1.20
C GLU A 32 2.86 -3.09 0.57
N TRP A 33 2.04 -3.76 1.39
CA TRP A 33 0.91 -4.55 0.90
C TRP A 33 -0.12 -3.68 0.17
N GLY A 34 -0.43 -2.51 0.73
CA GLY A 34 -1.33 -1.54 0.12
C GLY A 34 -0.82 -1.07 -1.25
N GLU A 35 0.47 -0.72 -1.35
CA GLU A 35 1.10 -0.35 -2.61
C GLU A 35 1.05 -1.48 -3.64
N PHE A 36 1.30 -2.73 -3.23
CA PHE A 36 1.24 -3.88 -4.12
C PHE A 36 -0.16 -4.09 -4.68
N VAL A 37 -1.17 -4.20 -3.82
CA VAL A 37 -2.57 -4.48 -4.22
C VAL A 37 -3.14 -3.33 -5.04
N TYR A 38 -2.90 -2.08 -4.63
CA TYR A 38 -3.41 -0.92 -5.34
C TYR A 38 -2.84 -0.83 -6.76
N ASN A 39 -1.53 -1.04 -6.93
CA ASN A 39 -0.93 -0.98 -8.26
C ASN A 39 -1.31 -2.18 -9.13
N ASP A 40 -1.59 -3.35 -8.54
CA ASP A 40 -2.15 -4.48 -9.29
C ASP A 40 -3.53 -4.14 -9.89
N GLN A 41 -4.42 -3.54 -9.09
CA GLN A 41 -5.73 -3.09 -9.56
C GLN A 41 -5.62 -2.00 -10.63
N LEU A 42 -4.67 -1.07 -10.49
CA LEU A 42 -4.43 -0.04 -11.52
C LEU A 42 -4.00 -0.66 -12.85
N LEU A 43 -3.16 -1.70 -12.84
CA LEU A 43 -2.76 -2.39 -14.06
C LEU A 43 -3.95 -3.02 -14.77
N GLU A 44 -4.86 -3.66 -14.05
CA GLU A 44 -6.10 -4.21 -14.62
C GLU A 44 -6.99 -3.11 -15.22
N ILE A 45 -7.16 -2.00 -14.50
CA ILE A 45 -7.96 -0.86 -14.97
C ILE A 45 -7.37 -0.27 -16.25
N TYR A 46 -6.06 -0.03 -16.29
CA TYR A 46 -5.41 0.52 -17.47
C TYR A 46 -5.47 -0.44 -18.66
N GLN A 47 -5.31 -1.74 -18.43
CA GLN A 47 -5.44 -2.76 -19.47
C GLN A 47 -6.84 -2.75 -20.09
N ASN A 48 -7.90 -2.67 -19.27
CA ASN A 48 -9.27 -2.56 -19.74
C ASN A 48 -9.49 -1.26 -20.53
N GLN A 49 -8.98 -0.13 -20.03
CA GLN A 49 -9.12 1.16 -20.71
C GLN A 49 -8.37 1.24 -22.05
N ILE A 50 -7.28 0.48 -22.22
CA ILE A 50 -6.59 0.34 -23.51
C ILE A 50 -7.47 -0.43 -24.49
N SER A 51 -8.10 -1.53 -24.06
CA SER A 51 -9.04 -2.29 -24.89
C SER A 51 -10.24 -1.45 -25.34
N GLU A 52 -10.69 -0.50 -24.50
CA GLU A 52 -11.78 0.44 -24.80
C GLU A 52 -11.34 1.70 -25.57
N ALA A 53 -10.05 1.89 -25.83
CA ALA A 53 -9.57 3.13 -26.44
C ALA A 53 -9.82 3.24 -27.97
N GLU A 54 -10.34 2.19 -28.62
CA GLU A 54 -10.79 2.16 -30.02
C GLU A 54 -9.83 2.83 -31.05
N GLY A 55 -8.51 2.62 -30.89
CA GLY A 55 -7.50 3.17 -31.80
C GLY A 55 -7.11 4.64 -31.54
N ASN A 56 -7.47 5.19 -30.38
CA ASN A 56 -6.92 6.45 -29.90
C ASN A 56 -5.49 6.25 -29.38
N ASP A 57 -4.52 6.35 -30.29
CA ASP A 57 -3.10 6.08 -30.02
C ASP A 57 -2.52 6.96 -28.90
N ASP A 58 -2.91 8.25 -28.83
CA ASP A 58 -2.46 9.16 -27.77
C ASP A 58 -2.95 8.72 -26.39
N LYS A 59 -4.21 8.26 -26.29
CA LYS A 59 -4.77 7.71 -25.05
C LYS A 59 -4.06 6.40 -24.68
N ILE A 60 -3.83 5.52 -25.65
CA ILE A 60 -3.15 4.23 -25.44
C ILE A 60 -1.72 4.47 -24.95
N GLN A 61 -0.96 5.38 -25.56
CA GLN A 61 0.40 5.69 -25.14
C GLN A 61 0.45 6.20 -23.70
N LYS A 62 -0.46 7.11 -23.32
CA LYS A 62 -0.55 7.60 -21.93
C LYS A 62 -0.88 6.48 -20.95
N LEU A 63 -1.80 5.58 -21.30
CA LEU A 63 -2.15 4.44 -20.45
C LEU A 63 -0.97 3.47 -20.31
N GLN A 64 -0.22 3.21 -21.37
CA GLN A 64 1.00 2.39 -21.32
C GLN A 64 2.08 3.00 -20.41
N GLU A 65 2.25 4.32 -20.42
CA GLU A 65 3.16 5.01 -19.51
C GLU A 65 2.71 4.87 -18.04
N GLN A 66 1.41 4.95 -17.75
CA GLN A 66 0.90 4.73 -16.40
C GLN A 66 1.05 3.27 -15.96
N MET A 67 0.79 2.31 -16.86
CA MET A 67 1.04 0.89 -16.59
C MET A 67 2.49 0.62 -16.24
N LYS A 68 3.44 1.22 -16.96
CA LYS A 68 4.87 1.09 -16.65
C LYS A 68 5.17 1.57 -15.23
N LYS A 69 4.69 2.76 -14.85
CA LYS A 69 4.88 3.31 -13.50
C LYS A 69 4.27 2.43 -12.42
N SER A 70 3.03 1.98 -12.61
CA SER A 70 2.36 1.10 -11.64
C SER A 70 3.06 -0.25 -11.50
N SER A 71 3.55 -0.82 -12.60
CA SER A 71 4.34 -2.06 -12.58
C SER A 71 5.65 -1.89 -11.80
N GLU A 72 6.38 -0.79 -12.01
CA GLU A 72 7.61 -0.48 -11.26
C GLU A 72 7.35 -0.34 -9.76
N ILE A 73 6.26 0.33 -9.36
CA ILE A 73 5.89 0.48 -7.95
C ILE A 73 5.50 -0.88 -7.35
N LYS A 74 4.65 -1.66 -8.04
CA LYS A 74 4.21 -2.99 -7.60
C LYS A 74 5.41 -3.91 -7.38
N GLU A 75 6.34 -3.96 -8.33
CA GLU A 75 7.55 -4.78 -8.25
C GLU A 75 8.46 -4.33 -7.10
N SER A 76 8.60 -3.01 -6.90
CA SER A 76 9.36 -2.44 -5.79
C SER A 76 8.77 -2.83 -4.43
N ALA A 77 7.44 -2.76 -4.28
CA ALA A 77 6.73 -3.20 -3.09
C ALA A 77 6.90 -4.70 -2.86
N PHE A 78 6.75 -5.52 -3.92
CA PHE A 78 6.96 -6.96 -3.85
C PHE A 78 8.37 -7.34 -3.39
N LYS A 79 9.41 -6.67 -3.89
CA LYS A 79 10.79 -6.89 -3.45
C LYS A 79 10.98 -6.54 -1.98
N ARG A 80 10.45 -5.40 -1.51
CA ARG A 80 10.50 -5.03 -0.08
C ARG A 80 9.84 -6.08 0.80
N MET A 81 8.65 -6.53 0.43
CA MET A 81 7.93 -7.58 1.15
C MET A 81 8.71 -8.89 1.15
N SER A 82 9.21 -9.31 -0.01
CA SER A 82 9.97 -10.55 -0.17
C SER A 82 11.24 -10.56 0.67
N THR A 83 12.05 -9.49 0.61
CA THR A 83 13.28 -9.38 1.40
C THR A 83 13.01 -9.47 2.89
N ARG A 84 11.93 -8.84 3.38
CA ARG A 84 11.55 -8.95 4.79
C ARG A 84 11.12 -10.38 5.15
N LEU A 85 10.27 -11.00 4.33
CA LEU A 85 9.76 -12.35 4.60
C LEU A 85 10.85 -13.43 4.50
N SER A 86 11.86 -13.24 3.65
CA SER A 86 13.02 -14.13 3.53
C SER A 86 14.11 -13.90 4.57
N GLY A 87 14.03 -12.80 5.33
CA GLY A 87 15.02 -12.39 6.32
C GLY A 87 14.75 -12.89 7.75
N ASN A 88 13.69 -13.67 7.94
CA ASN A 88 13.40 -14.44 9.16
C ASN A 88 13.81 -15.90 8.99
#